data_AF-A0A1H0T0V1-F1
#
_entry.id   AF-A0A1H0T0V1-F1
#
_cell.length_a   1.000
_cell.length_b   1.000
_cell.length_c   1.000
_cell.angle_alpha   90.00
_cell.angle_beta   90.00
_cell.angle_gamma   90.00
#
_symmetry.space_group_name_H-M   'P 1'
#
loop_
_entity.id
_entity.type
_entity.pdbx_description
1 polymer ?
#
loop_
_entity_poly.entity_id
_entity_poly.type
_entity_poly.pdbx_seq_one_letter_code
_entity_poly.pdbx_strand_id
1 'polypeptide(L)'
;MSRSTSSLPTVPGVSIFKRRAAEPVGPVERPQVRQYRYLLGTADLPSLERLHDEALGTLDVLIRAHILRTAQDRTLSGRELTVDDVPEMARLLARAEVQAPGIVLGALTDAALERLAHRVVTLPDAEPHLEGYSGWDGVALAPRGLQPTAPDAVRETVVETSPVIMVAPQTASIGAPRSLASP
;
A
#
# COMPACT_ATOMS: atom_id res chain seq x y z
N MET A 1 -62.33 13.93 62.72
CA MET A 1 -60.98 14.44 63.03
C MET A 1 -60.15 13.27 63.55
N SER A 2 -59.18 12.77 62.78
CA SER A 2 -58.01 12.03 63.26
C SER A 2 -57.13 11.63 62.08
N ARG A 3 -55.82 11.83 62.28
CA ARG A 3 -54.73 11.66 61.33
C ARG A 3 -54.17 10.25 61.45
N SER A 4 -53.77 9.64 60.33
CA SER A 4 -52.73 8.60 60.31
C SER A 4 -51.82 8.86 59.12
N THR A 5 -50.73 9.55 59.41
CA THR A 5 -49.56 9.73 58.54
C THR A 5 -48.69 8.49 58.67
N SER A 6 -48.68 7.62 57.66
CA SER A 6 -47.62 6.62 57.51
C SER A 6 -46.50 7.21 56.66
N SER A 7 -45.41 7.51 57.35
CA SER A 7 -44.13 7.94 56.83
C SER A 7 -43.40 6.72 56.22
N LEU A 8 -43.05 6.78 54.94
CA LEU A 8 -42.13 5.81 54.33
C LEU A 8 -40.70 6.38 54.37
N PRO A 9 -39.67 5.56 54.70
CA PRO A 9 -38.29 6.02 54.67
C PRO A 9 -37.76 6.10 53.23
N THR A 10 -37.31 7.30 52.86
CA THR A 10 -36.48 7.54 51.67
C THR A 10 -35.09 6.96 51.90
N VAL A 11 -34.73 5.91 51.16
CA VAL A 11 -33.34 5.40 51.12
C VAL A 11 -32.56 6.22 50.10
N PRO A 12 -31.44 6.86 50.49
CA PRO A 12 -30.61 7.59 49.55
C PRO A 12 -29.61 6.65 48.87
N GLY A 13 -29.52 6.78 47.55
CA GLY A 13 -28.24 6.78 46.83
C GLY A 13 -27.55 5.44 46.62
N VAL A 14 -27.88 4.78 45.51
CA VAL A 14 -26.94 3.88 44.81
C VAL A 14 -27.20 3.98 43.30
N SER A 15 -26.82 5.11 42.68
CA SER A 15 -26.75 5.25 41.22
C SER A 15 -25.44 4.64 40.71
N ILE A 16 -25.34 3.31 40.63
CA ILE A 16 -24.16 2.62 40.06
C ILE A 16 -24.24 2.45 38.54
N PHE A 17 -25.39 2.72 37.94
CA PHE A 17 -25.55 2.60 36.49
C PHE A 17 -25.31 3.94 35.82
N LYS A 18 -24.07 4.45 35.97
CA LYS A 18 -23.47 5.26 34.91
C LYS A 18 -23.25 4.29 33.75
N ARG A 19 -24.33 4.04 33.00
CA ARG A 19 -24.33 3.31 31.74
C ARG A 19 -23.34 4.09 30.88
N ARG A 20 -22.07 3.63 30.85
CA ARG A 20 -21.05 4.14 29.93
C ARG A 20 -21.76 4.10 28.59
N ALA A 21 -22.05 5.27 28.02
CA ALA A 21 -22.63 5.34 26.69
C ALA A 21 -21.72 4.44 25.85
N ALA A 22 -22.26 3.32 25.39
CA ALA A 22 -21.54 2.46 24.48
C ALA A 22 -21.29 3.36 23.28
N GLU A 23 -20.04 3.80 23.16
CA GLU A 23 -19.55 4.43 21.95
C GLU A 23 -20.05 3.57 20.81
N PRO A 24 -20.74 4.13 19.80
CA PRO A 24 -21.27 3.32 18.71
C PRO A 24 -20.07 2.58 18.14
N VAL A 25 -19.99 1.28 18.43
CA VAL A 25 -19.00 0.39 17.86
C VAL A 25 -19.39 0.37 16.40
N GLY A 26 -18.77 1.26 15.62
CA GLY A 26 -18.90 1.26 14.17
C GLY A 26 -18.63 -0.16 13.66
N PRO A 27 -19.14 -0.51 12.48
CA PRO A 27 -18.94 -1.85 11.94
C PRO A 27 -17.44 -2.20 12.02
N VAL A 28 -17.12 -3.19 12.86
CA VAL A 28 -15.74 -3.65 13.04
C VAL A 28 -15.33 -4.26 11.72
N GLU A 29 -14.40 -3.60 11.01
CA GLU A 29 -13.81 -4.10 9.77
C GLU A 29 -13.34 -5.54 9.99
N ARG A 30 -13.67 -6.44 9.07
CA ARG A 30 -13.23 -7.83 9.17
C ARG A 30 -11.71 -7.89 9.15
N PRO A 31 -11.06 -8.72 10.01
CA PRO A 31 -9.59 -8.78 10.07
C PRO A 31 -8.91 -9.02 8.71
N GLN A 32 -9.49 -9.91 7.89
CA GLN A 32 -8.97 -10.26 6.56
C GLN A 32 -9.06 -9.09 5.59
N VAL A 33 -10.16 -8.32 5.63
CA VAL A 33 -10.33 -7.13 4.79
C VAL A 33 -9.32 -6.06 5.19
N ARG A 34 -9.09 -5.89 6.50
CA ARG A 34 -8.06 -4.98 7.02
C ARG A 34 -6.66 -5.39 6.57
N GLN A 35 -6.31 -6.68 6.67
CA GLN A 35 -5.03 -7.22 6.20
C GLN A 35 -4.86 -7.04 4.68
N TYR A 36 -5.91 -7.31 3.91
CA TYR A 36 -5.89 -7.13 2.47
C TYR A 36 -5.71 -5.66 2.08
N ARG A 37 -6.37 -4.73 2.76
CA ARG A 37 -6.19 -3.29 2.57
C ARG A 37 -4.74 -2.84 2.83
N TYR A 38 -4.09 -3.41 3.84
CA TYR A 38 -2.66 -3.21 4.06
C TYR A 38 -1.83 -3.69 2.87
N LEU A 39 -2.04 -4.94 2.43
CA LEU A 39 -1.34 -5.53 1.29
C LEU A 39 -1.45 -4.69 0.01
N LEU A 40 -2.66 -4.20 -0.30
CA LEU A 40 -2.89 -3.36 -1.49
C LEU A 40 -2.07 -2.06 -1.46
N GLY A 41 -1.76 -1.54 -0.26
CA GLY A 41 -0.95 -0.35 -0.07
C GLY A 41 0.56 -0.61 0.02
N THR A 42 1.00 -1.80 0.48
CA THR A 42 2.41 -2.07 0.78
C THR A 42 3.11 -3.01 -0.20
N ALA A 43 2.42 -4.01 -0.75
CA ALA A 43 3.04 -4.96 -1.66
C ALA A 43 3.43 -4.27 -2.98
N ASP A 44 4.45 -4.75 -3.68
CA ASP A 44 4.81 -4.30 -5.02
C ASP A 44 3.87 -4.90 -6.08
N LEU A 45 3.84 -4.31 -7.28
CA LEU A 45 2.93 -4.73 -8.35
C LEU A 45 3.09 -6.23 -8.71
N PRO A 46 4.31 -6.75 -8.98
CA PRO A 46 4.51 -8.17 -9.29
C PRO A 46 3.97 -9.11 -8.20
N SER A 47 4.14 -8.74 -6.93
CA SER A 47 3.64 -9.55 -5.82
C SER A 47 2.12 -9.51 -5.71
N LEU A 48 1.49 -8.34 -5.92
CA LEU A 48 0.04 -8.25 -6.01
C LEU A 48 -0.52 -9.06 -7.18
N GLU A 49 0.13 -9.03 -8.35
CA GLU A 49 -0.30 -9.84 -9.50
C GLU A 49 -0.29 -11.33 -9.15
N ARG A 50 0.81 -11.85 -8.55
CA ARG A 50 0.90 -13.26 -8.12
C ARG A 50 -0.16 -13.62 -7.07
N LEU A 51 -0.33 -12.80 -6.05
CA LEU A 51 -1.30 -13.04 -4.97
C LEU A 51 -2.74 -13.07 -5.50
N HIS A 52 -3.09 -12.18 -6.45
CA HIS A 52 -4.41 -12.20 -7.07
C HIS A 52 -4.58 -13.42 -7.99
N ASP A 53 -3.56 -13.81 -8.75
CA ASP A 53 -3.62 -14.96 -9.66
C ASP A 53 -3.93 -16.25 -8.88
N GLU A 54 -3.16 -16.51 -7.83
CA GLU A 54 -3.38 -17.69 -6.98
C GLU A 54 -4.73 -17.63 -6.23
N ALA A 55 -5.09 -16.48 -5.67
CA ALA A 55 -6.37 -16.32 -4.97
C ALA A 55 -7.56 -16.52 -5.91
N LEU A 56 -7.54 -15.92 -7.11
CA LEU A 56 -8.59 -16.07 -8.11
C LEU A 56 -8.69 -17.51 -8.61
N GLY A 57 -7.56 -18.20 -8.81
CA GLY A 57 -7.52 -19.60 -9.24
C GLY A 57 -8.25 -20.56 -8.30
N THR A 58 -8.38 -20.20 -7.01
CA THR A 58 -9.07 -21.01 -5.99
C THR A 58 -10.48 -20.53 -5.66
N LEU A 59 -10.92 -19.40 -6.21
CA LEU A 59 -12.26 -18.86 -5.99
C LEU A 59 -13.31 -19.58 -6.83
N ASP A 60 -14.55 -19.57 -6.33
CA ASP A 60 -15.72 -20.03 -7.08
C ASP A 60 -15.92 -19.17 -8.35
N VAL A 61 -16.37 -19.81 -9.44
CA VAL A 61 -16.53 -19.17 -10.75
C VAL A 61 -17.52 -18.01 -10.71
N LEU A 62 -18.57 -18.05 -9.88
CA LEU A 62 -19.54 -16.95 -9.77
C LEU A 62 -18.92 -15.73 -9.09
N ILE A 63 -18.03 -15.96 -8.12
CA ILE A 63 -17.28 -14.89 -7.45
C ILE A 63 -16.25 -14.29 -8.41
N ARG A 64 -15.53 -15.12 -9.18
CA ARG A 64 -14.64 -14.62 -10.25
C ARG A 64 -15.40 -13.80 -11.28
N ALA A 65 -16.57 -14.27 -11.73
CA ALA A 65 -17.41 -13.56 -12.68
C ALA A 65 -17.82 -12.17 -12.16
N HIS A 66 -18.22 -12.10 -10.89
CA HIS A 66 -18.56 -10.83 -10.25
C HIS A 66 -17.35 -9.89 -10.17
N ILE A 67 -16.19 -10.40 -9.72
CA ILE A 67 -14.95 -9.62 -9.64
C ILE A 67 -14.53 -9.10 -11.01
N LEU A 68 -14.52 -9.96 -12.04
CA LEU A 68 -14.19 -9.58 -13.41
C LEU A 68 -15.11 -8.46 -13.91
N ARG A 69 -16.42 -8.65 -13.75
CA ARG A 69 -17.40 -7.68 -14.21
C ARG A 69 -17.20 -6.32 -13.53
N THR A 70 -17.03 -6.32 -12.22
CA THR A 70 -16.76 -5.10 -11.46
C THR A 70 -15.45 -4.43 -11.89
N ALA A 71 -14.38 -5.20 -12.13
CA ALA A 71 -13.11 -4.66 -12.60
C ALA A 71 -13.24 -4.03 -13.99
N GLN A 72 -13.91 -4.71 -14.93
CA GLN A 72 -14.19 -4.19 -16.28
C GLN A 72 -15.02 -2.90 -16.23
N ASP A 73 -16.06 -2.85 -15.40
CA ASP A 73 -16.93 -1.68 -15.27
C ASP A 73 -16.19 -0.46 -14.68
N ARG A 74 -15.23 -0.69 -13.77
CA ARG A 74 -14.47 0.38 -13.10
C ARG A 74 -13.26 0.87 -13.89
N THR A 75 -12.58 -0.03 -14.59
CA THR A 75 -11.37 0.29 -15.37
C THR A 75 -11.68 0.62 -16.83
N LEU A 76 -12.89 0.32 -17.29
CA LEU A 76 -13.31 0.37 -18.70
C LEU A 76 -12.40 -0.44 -19.63
N SER A 77 -11.68 -1.42 -19.08
CA SER A 77 -10.64 -2.21 -19.76
C SER A 77 -10.89 -3.72 -19.62
N GLY A 78 -10.22 -4.54 -20.44
CA GLY A 78 -10.29 -6.00 -20.37
C GLY A 78 -11.65 -6.57 -20.78
N ARG A 79 -12.37 -5.95 -21.71
CA ARG A 79 -13.71 -6.35 -22.16
C ARG A 79 -13.73 -7.71 -22.88
N GLU A 80 -12.59 -8.10 -23.41
CA GLU A 80 -12.30 -9.36 -24.07
C GLU A 80 -12.01 -10.50 -23.09
N LEU A 81 -11.73 -10.19 -21.82
CA LEU A 81 -11.42 -11.19 -20.81
C LEU A 81 -12.67 -11.97 -20.40
N THR A 82 -12.45 -13.25 -20.16
CA THR A 82 -13.43 -14.19 -19.62
C THR A 82 -13.06 -14.57 -18.18
N VAL A 83 -13.96 -15.27 -17.51
CA VAL A 83 -13.79 -15.71 -16.11
C VAL A 83 -12.72 -16.78 -15.92
N ASP A 84 -12.22 -17.34 -17.02
CA ASP A 84 -11.19 -18.38 -17.04
C ASP A 84 -9.79 -17.81 -17.34
N ASP A 85 -9.70 -16.53 -17.74
CA ASP A 85 -8.44 -15.81 -17.99
C ASP A 85 -7.85 -15.28 -16.67
N VAL A 86 -7.63 -16.18 -15.70
CA VAL A 86 -7.25 -15.85 -14.33
C VAL A 86 -5.97 -14.99 -14.23
N PRO A 87 -4.87 -15.27 -14.96
CA PRO A 87 -3.67 -14.45 -14.89
C PRO A 87 -3.91 -13.02 -15.39
N GLU A 88 -4.69 -12.85 -16.43
CA GLU A 88 -5.04 -11.55 -17.01
C GLU A 88 -5.98 -10.77 -16.08
N MET A 89 -6.92 -11.44 -15.43
CA MET A 89 -7.76 -10.85 -14.36
C MET A 89 -6.91 -10.33 -13.21
N ALA A 90 -5.91 -11.11 -12.76
CA ALA A 90 -5.02 -10.72 -11.69
C ALA A 90 -4.21 -9.47 -12.03
N ARG A 91 -3.65 -9.42 -13.25
CA ARG A 91 -2.97 -8.22 -13.78
C ARG A 91 -3.89 -7.01 -13.86
N LEU A 92 -5.13 -7.21 -14.31
CA LEU A 92 -6.12 -6.13 -14.39
C LEU A 92 -6.39 -5.52 -13.00
N LEU A 93 -6.63 -6.35 -11.98
CA LEU A 93 -6.88 -5.91 -10.62
C LEU A 93 -5.67 -5.17 -10.02
N ALA A 94 -4.48 -5.76 -10.12
CA ALA A 94 -3.28 -5.20 -9.52
C ALA A 94 -2.91 -3.85 -10.16
N ARG A 95 -3.03 -3.73 -11.49
CA ARG A 95 -2.80 -2.46 -12.20
C ARG A 95 -3.86 -1.42 -11.88
N ALA A 96 -5.13 -1.82 -11.80
CA ALA A 96 -6.21 -0.92 -11.40
C ALA A 96 -5.94 -0.31 -10.03
N GLU A 97 -5.52 -1.13 -9.06
CA GLU A 97 -5.20 -0.66 -7.70
C GLU A 97 -3.97 0.27 -7.68
N VAL A 98 -2.96 0.00 -8.50
CA VAL A 98 -1.79 0.91 -8.62
C VAL A 98 -2.19 2.26 -9.22
N GLN A 99 -3.08 2.26 -10.22
CA GLN A 99 -3.53 3.49 -10.88
C GLN A 99 -4.50 4.31 -10.02
N ALA A 100 -5.37 3.63 -9.28
CA ALA A 100 -6.38 4.21 -8.43
C ALA A 100 -6.46 3.43 -7.11
N PRO A 101 -5.64 3.79 -6.10
CA PRO A 101 -5.64 3.11 -4.81
C PRO A 101 -7.04 3.09 -4.17
N GLY A 102 -7.44 1.93 -3.67
CA GLY A 102 -8.74 1.65 -3.09
C GLY A 102 -9.82 1.31 -4.11
N ILE A 103 -9.54 1.23 -5.42
CA ILE A 103 -10.55 0.92 -6.43
C ILE A 103 -11.14 -0.47 -6.21
N VAL A 104 -10.33 -1.47 -5.83
CA VAL A 104 -10.82 -2.82 -5.57
C VAL A 104 -11.71 -2.84 -4.33
N LEU A 105 -11.27 -2.18 -3.25
CA LEU A 105 -12.01 -2.10 -1.99
C LEU A 105 -13.35 -1.37 -2.13
N GLY A 106 -13.40 -0.29 -2.90
CA GLY A 106 -14.60 0.52 -3.07
C GLY A 106 -15.57 0.01 -4.14
N ALA A 107 -15.15 -0.92 -5.00
CA ALA A 107 -15.96 -1.39 -6.11
C ALA A 107 -16.64 -2.74 -5.87
N LEU A 108 -15.98 -3.65 -5.14
CA LEU A 108 -16.52 -4.97 -4.86
C LEU A 108 -17.63 -4.90 -3.81
N THR A 109 -18.62 -5.79 -3.93
CA THR A 109 -19.58 -6.03 -2.86
C THR A 109 -18.87 -6.63 -1.64
N ASP A 110 -19.37 -6.38 -0.43
CA ASP A 110 -18.81 -6.92 0.81
C ASP A 110 -18.56 -8.43 0.73
N ALA A 111 -19.52 -9.17 0.19
CA ALA A 111 -19.45 -10.63 0.05
C ALA A 111 -18.34 -11.11 -0.90
N ALA A 112 -18.05 -10.35 -1.97
CA ALA A 112 -16.98 -10.68 -2.91
C ALA A 112 -15.62 -10.22 -2.39
N LEU A 113 -15.58 -9.03 -1.78
CA LEU A 113 -14.40 -8.48 -1.13
C LEU A 113 -13.91 -9.38 0.00
N GLU A 114 -14.81 -9.81 0.90
CA GLU A 114 -14.46 -10.72 2.00
C GLU A 114 -13.87 -12.03 1.49
N ARG A 115 -14.45 -12.61 0.43
CA ARG A 115 -13.96 -13.86 -0.16
C ARG A 115 -12.60 -13.68 -0.81
N LEU A 116 -12.41 -12.62 -1.59
CA LEU A 116 -11.13 -12.32 -2.22
C LEU A 116 -10.05 -12.03 -1.16
N ALA A 117 -10.36 -11.14 -0.21
CA ALA A 117 -9.47 -10.77 0.88
C ALA A 117 -9.06 -12.00 1.68
N HIS A 118 -10.03 -12.84 2.08
CA HIS A 118 -9.74 -14.08 2.79
C HIS A 118 -8.78 -14.98 2.00
N ARG A 119 -9.04 -15.20 0.71
CA ARG A 119 -8.16 -16.04 -0.12
C ARG A 119 -6.76 -15.46 -0.19
N VAL A 120 -6.61 -14.19 -0.54
CA VAL A 120 -5.31 -13.52 -0.66
C VAL A 120 -4.51 -13.60 0.63
N VAL A 121 -5.10 -13.22 1.78
CA VAL A 121 -4.36 -13.14 3.05
C VAL A 121 -4.01 -14.51 3.64
N THR A 122 -4.66 -15.58 3.18
CA THR A 122 -4.34 -16.96 3.61
C THR A 122 -3.26 -17.63 2.77
N LEU A 123 -2.81 -17.00 1.68
CA LEU A 123 -1.72 -17.53 0.87
C LEU A 123 -0.39 -17.45 1.64
N PRO A 124 0.47 -18.49 1.59
CA PRO A 124 1.80 -18.43 2.19
C PRO A 124 2.61 -17.23 1.68
N ASP A 125 2.49 -16.92 0.39
CA ASP A 125 3.19 -15.81 -0.25
C ASP A 125 2.72 -14.42 0.24
N ALA A 126 1.58 -14.32 0.94
CA ALA A 126 1.12 -13.06 1.51
C ALA A 126 1.86 -12.71 2.82
N GLU A 127 2.40 -13.70 3.54
CA GLU A 127 3.01 -13.51 4.86
C GLU A 127 4.16 -12.49 4.85
N PRO A 128 5.14 -12.56 3.93
CA PRO A 128 6.23 -11.57 3.88
C PRO A 128 5.73 -10.13 3.65
N HIS A 129 4.61 -9.96 2.95
CA HIS A 129 4.03 -8.65 2.65
C HIS A 129 3.16 -8.09 3.80
N LEU A 130 2.83 -8.91 4.79
CA LEU A 130 2.14 -8.52 6.01
C LEU A 130 3.10 -8.10 7.14
N GLU A 131 4.41 -8.09 6.89
CA GLU A 131 5.38 -7.52 7.82
C GLU A 131 5.02 -6.06 8.12
N GLY A 132 4.98 -5.69 9.42
CA GLY A 132 4.58 -4.36 9.89
C GLY A 132 3.07 -4.13 10.06
N TYR A 133 2.21 -5.06 9.61
CA TYR A 133 0.75 -4.93 9.74
C TYR A 133 0.28 -4.72 11.19
N SER A 134 0.92 -5.38 12.15
CA SER A 134 0.56 -5.28 13.58
C SER A 134 0.79 -3.89 14.17
N GLY A 135 1.73 -3.12 13.61
CA GLY A 135 2.01 -1.74 14.02
C GLY A 135 1.22 -0.69 13.22
N TRP A 136 0.53 -1.09 12.15
CA TRP A 136 -0.25 -0.17 11.33
C TRP A 136 -1.53 0.25 12.05
N ASP A 137 -1.78 1.55 12.12
CA ASP A 137 -2.93 2.17 12.77
C ASP A 137 -4.25 2.00 11.98
N GLY A 138 -4.18 1.54 10.73
CA GLY A 138 -5.33 1.38 9.86
C GLY A 138 -5.71 2.64 9.09
N VAL A 139 -4.89 3.70 9.11
CA VAL A 139 -5.07 4.89 8.27
C VAL A 139 -4.67 4.57 6.84
N ALA A 140 -5.34 5.19 5.86
CA ALA A 140 -5.06 5.00 4.45
C ALA A 140 -3.56 5.22 4.16
N LEU A 141 -2.93 4.20 3.56
CA LEU A 141 -1.53 4.27 3.15
C LEU A 141 -1.41 5.25 1.96
N ALA A 142 -0.33 6.03 1.93
CA ALA A 142 -0.07 6.95 0.83
C ALA A 142 0.01 6.19 -0.50
N PRO A 143 -0.43 6.78 -1.64
CA PRO A 143 -0.31 6.16 -2.94
C PRO A 143 1.13 5.74 -3.24
N ARG A 144 1.32 4.53 -3.79
CA ARG A 144 2.63 4.08 -4.28
C ARG A 144 3.14 5.08 -5.33
N GLY A 145 4.29 5.70 -5.05
CA GLY A 145 4.88 6.78 -5.88
C GLY A 145 4.98 8.15 -5.19
N LEU A 146 4.33 8.33 -4.04
CA LEU A 146 4.49 9.48 -3.15
C LEU A 146 5.18 9.10 -1.83
N GLN A 147 5.98 8.02 -1.82
CA GLN A 147 6.97 7.94 -0.74
C GLN A 147 7.85 9.19 -0.88
N PRO A 148 7.99 10.02 0.16
CA PRO A 148 9.10 10.95 0.18
C PRO A 148 10.33 10.06 0.00
N THR A 149 10.98 10.16 -1.16
CA THR A 149 12.38 9.80 -1.26
C THR A 149 13.00 10.45 -0.03
N ALA A 150 13.49 9.64 0.90
CA ALA A 150 14.20 10.16 2.07
C ALA A 150 15.07 11.32 1.58
N PRO A 151 15.03 12.49 2.26
CA PRO A 151 15.75 13.66 1.78
C PRO A 151 17.15 13.19 1.44
N ASP A 152 17.58 13.49 0.22
CA ASP A 152 18.92 13.21 -0.30
C ASP A 152 19.86 13.13 0.89
N ALA A 153 20.27 11.91 1.24
CA ALA A 153 21.43 11.75 2.07
C ALA A 153 22.51 12.37 1.21
N VAL A 154 22.76 13.66 1.46
CA VAL A 154 23.89 14.42 0.98
C VAL A 154 25.06 13.55 1.39
N ARG A 155 25.51 12.70 0.47
CA ARG A 155 26.85 12.19 0.49
C ARG A 155 27.65 13.46 0.34
N GLU A 156 28.08 14.02 1.47
CA GLU A 156 29.25 14.87 1.52
C GLU A 156 30.37 14.04 0.88
N THR A 157 30.48 14.15 -0.44
CA THR A 157 31.74 14.00 -1.12
C THR A 157 32.61 15.08 -0.53
N VAL A 158 33.38 14.71 0.49
CA VAL A 158 34.61 15.41 0.83
C VAL A 158 35.42 15.45 -0.46
N VAL A 159 35.35 16.59 -1.14
CA VAL A 159 36.26 16.92 -2.22
C VAL A 159 37.60 17.14 -1.54
N GLU A 160 38.39 16.07 -1.49
CA GLU A 160 39.78 16.13 -1.07
C GLU A 160 40.54 16.93 -2.14
N THR A 161 40.73 18.21 -1.83
CA THR A 161 41.43 19.19 -2.64
C THR A 161 42.87 18.75 -2.85
N SER A 162 43.13 18.06 -3.96
CA SER A 162 44.50 17.81 -4.41
C SER A 162 45.16 19.14 -4.81
N PRO A 163 46.33 19.52 -4.26
CA PRO A 163 47.02 20.74 -4.65
C PRO A 163 47.62 20.59 -6.05
N VAL A 164 47.24 21.53 -6.92
CA VAL A 164 47.84 21.78 -8.24
C VAL A 164 49.32 22.13 -8.03
N ILE A 165 50.21 21.22 -8.38
CA ILE A 165 51.66 21.50 -8.48
C ILE A 165 51.87 22.31 -9.78
N MET A 166 52.04 23.62 -9.61
CA MET A 166 52.57 24.53 -10.63
C MET A 166 54.03 24.14 -10.92
N VAL A 167 54.28 23.53 -12.09
CA VAL A 167 55.64 23.39 -12.63
C VAL A 167 55.96 24.65 -13.42
N ALA A 168 56.98 25.38 -12.95
CA ALA A 168 57.46 26.61 -13.56
C ALA A 168 58.10 26.39 -14.95
N PRO A 169 58.05 27.40 -15.84
CA PRO A 169 58.67 27.31 -17.17
C PRO A 169 60.19 27.48 -17.09
N GLN A 170 60.96 26.52 -17.60
CA GLN A 170 62.38 26.72 -17.88
C GLN A 170 62.59 27.17 -19.33
N THR A 171 63.25 28.31 -19.43
CA THR A 171 63.66 29.02 -20.64
C THR A 171 64.95 28.45 -21.25
N ALA A 172 64.96 28.44 -22.59
CA ALA A 172 66.08 28.74 -23.50
C ALA A 172 67.26 27.75 -23.64
N SER A 173 67.41 27.21 -24.86
CA SER A 173 68.56 27.50 -25.75
C SER A 173 68.42 26.70 -27.06
N ILE A 174 68.21 27.38 -28.19
CA ILE A 174 69.24 27.79 -29.16
C ILE A 174 69.88 26.58 -29.87
N GLY A 175 69.52 26.42 -31.15
CA GLY A 175 70.14 25.45 -32.06
C GLY A 175 69.39 25.32 -33.38
N ALA A 176 69.47 26.34 -34.23
CA ALA A 176 69.27 26.22 -35.68
C ALA A 176 70.65 25.97 -36.35
N PRO A 177 70.78 25.83 -37.68
CA PRO A 177 69.92 25.24 -38.72
C PRO A 177 70.71 24.21 -39.59
N ARG A 178 70.03 23.50 -40.50
CA ARG A 178 70.46 23.17 -41.89
C ARG A 178 69.45 22.17 -42.48
N SER A 179 68.69 22.46 -43.53
CA SER A 179 69.00 22.78 -44.95
C SER A 179 68.78 21.56 -45.84
N LEU A 180 68.19 21.83 -47.02
CA LEU A 180 68.08 21.02 -48.25
C LEU A 180 66.89 20.04 -48.33
N ALA A 181 65.82 20.36 -49.07
CA ALA A 181 65.67 20.33 -50.55
C ALA A 181 65.65 18.88 -51.08
N SER A 182 64.46 18.31 -51.36
CA SER A 182 63.81 18.22 -52.69
C SER A 182 63.86 16.76 -53.18
N PRO A 183 63.15 16.34 -54.25
CA PRO A 183 61.91 16.85 -54.86
C PRO A 183 60.67 16.00 -54.53
#